data_AF-A0A9E0GX84-F1
#
_entry.id   AF-A0A9E0GX84-F1
#
_cell.length_a   1.000
_cell.length_b   1.000
_cell.length_c   1.000
_cell.angle_alpha   90.00
_cell.angle_beta   90.00
_cell.angle_gamma   90.00
#
_symmetry.space_group_name_H-M   'P 1'
#
loop_
_entity.id
_entity.type
_entity.pdbx_description
1 polymer ?
#
loop_
_entity_poly.entity_id
_entity_poly.type
_entity_poly.pdbx_seq_one_letter_code
_entity_poly.pdbx_strand_id
1 'polypeptide(L)'
;LKLTENDIVTYEAFIKGQAFASTEYTAHPEKYGATEHSLNYVKKTRILKDDIVSFILEHCHELDSIDIVVGDDELKKNIMDRIRKATDEVYMTSSISQLLEISYKDAGKKSGVKFLTEYLGLSRENVAAFGDADNDTDMIEYAGVGIAMENAAPHLKQIADHVTLHHDKDGVAYAFRNILNIC
;
A
#
# COMPACT_ATOMS: atom_id res chain seq x y z
N LEU A 1 -2.06 -17.95 -0.82
CA LEU A 1 -1.55 -18.97 0.13
C LEU A 1 -0.90 -20.15 -0.59
N LYS A 2 -1.61 -20.99 -1.37
CA LYS A 2 -0.97 -22.09 -2.14
C LYS A 2 0.15 -21.64 -3.08
N LEU A 3 -0.05 -20.50 -3.74
CA LEU A 3 0.95 -19.92 -4.67
C LEU A 3 2.30 -19.60 -4.00
N THR A 4 2.32 -19.53 -2.67
CA THR A 4 3.46 -19.11 -1.86
C THR A 4 3.85 -20.14 -0.80
N GLU A 5 3.35 -21.38 -0.90
CA GLU A 5 3.55 -22.42 0.13
C GLU A 5 5.01 -22.88 0.31
N ASN A 6 5.82 -22.70 -0.73
CA ASN A 6 7.24 -23.07 -0.74
C ASN A 6 8.17 -21.85 -0.60
N ASP A 7 7.62 -20.64 -0.45
CA ASP A 7 8.42 -19.42 -0.31
C ASP A 7 8.63 -19.06 1.17
N ILE A 8 9.73 -18.36 1.45
CA ILE A 8 9.98 -17.78 2.77
C ILE A 8 9.21 -16.45 2.86
N VAL A 9 7.94 -16.54 3.24
CA VAL A 9 7.04 -15.38 3.39
C VAL A 9 6.22 -15.48 4.67
N THR A 10 5.67 -14.36 5.10
CA THR A 10 4.59 -14.30 6.11
C THR A 10 3.50 -13.37 5.61
N TYR A 11 2.40 -13.26 6.35
CA TYR A 11 1.21 -12.56 5.90
C TYR A 11 0.74 -11.54 6.94
N GLU A 12 0.13 -10.47 6.44
CA GLU A 12 -0.81 -9.66 7.20
C GLU A 12 -2.21 -9.81 6.61
N ALA A 13 -3.23 -9.67 7.45
CA ALA A 13 -4.63 -9.73 7.05
C ALA A 13 -5.37 -8.52 7.59
N PHE A 14 -6.32 -8.00 6.82
CA PHE A 14 -7.11 -6.84 7.20
C PHE A 14 -8.59 -7.21 7.16
N ILE A 15 -9.30 -6.97 8.27
CA ILE A 15 -10.74 -7.25 8.41
C ILE A 15 -11.38 -6.06 9.10
N LYS A 16 -12.32 -5.39 8.42
CA LYS A 16 -13.04 -4.21 8.92
C LYS A 16 -12.09 -3.13 9.43
N GLY A 17 -10.97 -2.92 8.73
CA GLY A 17 -9.93 -1.96 9.08
C GLY A 17 -8.99 -2.38 10.22
N GLN A 18 -9.18 -3.57 10.83
CA GLN A 18 -8.26 -4.12 11.81
C GLN A 18 -7.19 -4.96 11.12
N ALA A 19 -5.92 -4.65 11.39
CA ALA A 19 -4.77 -5.40 10.89
C ALA A 19 -4.39 -6.56 11.84
N PHE A 20 -4.00 -7.70 11.24
CA PHE A 20 -3.53 -8.90 11.91
C PHE A 20 -2.20 -9.34 11.30
N ALA A 21 -1.28 -9.85 12.12
CA ALA A 21 0.01 -10.36 11.65
C ALA A 21 0.44 -11.61 12.42
N SER A 22 1.37 -12.38 11.86
CA SER A 22 1.93 -13.56 12.53
C SER A 22 2.77 -13.18 13.76
N THR A 23 2.64 -13.95 14.84
CA THR A 23 3.57 -13.90 15.98
C THR A 23 5.01 -14.15 15.51
N GLU A 24 5.22 -15.08 14.57
CA GLU A 24 6.55 -15.41 13.99
C GLU A 24 7.18 -14.17 13.33
N TYR A 25 6.38 -13.36 12.62
CA TYR A 25 6.89 -12.16 11.97
C TYR A 25 7.57 -11.22 12.97
N THR A 26 6.96 -11.07 14.14
CA THR A 26 7.50 -10.19 15.19
C THR A 26 8.64 -10.80 15.99
N ALA A 27 8.76 -12.13 16.00
CA ALA A 27 9.82 -12.87 16.68
C ALA A 27 11.09 -12.99 15.83
N HIS A 28 10.94 -13.12 14.51
CA HIS A 28 12.01 -13.31 13.53
C HIS A 28 11.91 -12.34 12.34
N PRO A 29 11.88 -11.02 12.57
CA PRO A 29 11.75 -10.02 11.50
C PRO A 29 12.87 -10.08 10.45
N GLU A 30 14.07 -10.52 10.84
CA GLU A 30 15.23 -10.68 9.97
C GLU A 30 14.99 -11.67 8.83
N LYS A 31 14.14 -12.68 9.05
CA LYS A 31 13.76 -13.67 8.04
C LYS A 31 13.01 -13.05 6.86
N TYR A 32 12.39 -11.90 7.08
CA TYR A 32 11.55 -11.20 6.11
C TYR A 32 12.12 -9.82 5.72
N GLY A 33 13.40 -9.58 6.03
CA GLY A 33 14.07 -8.32 5.68
C GLY A 33 13.47 -7.08 6.36
N ALA A 34 12.72 -7.25 7.46
CA ALA A 34 12.04 -6.16 8.13
C ALA A 34 13.00 -5.28 8.93
N THR A 35 12.78 -3.97 8.87
CA THR A 35 13.54 -2.98 9.65
C THR A 35 13.03 -2.89 11.09
N GLU A 36 13.84 -2.36 12.01
CA GLU A 36 13.42 -2.10 13.39
C GLU A 36 12.20 -1.16 13.46
N HIS A 37 12.14 -0.17 12.57
CA HIS A 37 11.00 0.73 12.44
C HIS A 37 9.73 -0.03 12.06
N SER A 38 9.79 -0.88 11.02
CA SER A 38 8.67 -1.72 10.58
C SER A 38 8.18 -2.64 11.71
N LEU A 39 9.11 -3.24 12.46
CA LEU A 39 8.77 -4.12 13.59
C LEU A 39 8.00 -3.38 14.69
N ASN A 40 8.46 -2.19 15.07
CA ASN A 40 7.80 -1.38 16.09
C ASN A 40 6.41 -0.93 15.64
N TYR A 41 6.24 -0.60 14.36
CA TYR A 41 4.95 -0.26 13.78
C TYR A 41 3.99 -1.46 13.83
N VAL A 42 4.44 -2.64 13.39
CA VAL A 42 3.65 -3.88 13.39
C VAL A 42 3.19 -4.24 14.81
N LYS A 43 4.11 -4.25 15.78
CA LYS A 43 3.79 -4.56 17.20
C LYS A 43 2.77 -3.60 17.82
N LYS A 44 2.71 -2.35 17.37
CA LYS A 44 1.78 -1.34 17.90
C LYS A 44 0.39 -1.40 17.26
N THR A 45 0.29 -1.90 16.03
CA THR A 45 -0.90 -1.70 15.20
C THR A 45 -1.58 -3.00 14.77
N ARG A 46 -0.89 -4.14 14.84
CA ARG A 46 -1.43 -5.45 14.46
C ARG A 46 -1.83 -6.25 15.69
N ILE A 47 -2.94 -6.97 15.58
CA ILE A 47 -3.28 -8.05 16.51
C ILE A 47 -2.53 -9.31 16.07
N LEU A 48 -1.70 -9.87 16.95
CA LEU A 48 -0.88 -11.03 16.62
C LEU A 48 -1.69 -12.33 16.62
N LYS A 49 -1.36 -13.22 15.68
CA LYS A 49 -1.92 -14.56 15.53
C LYS A 49 -0.79 -15.56 15.44
N ASP A 50 -0.88 -16.64 16.22
CA ASP A 50 0.14 -17.69 16.21
C ASP A 50 0.18 -18.43 14.88
N ASP A 51 -0.98 -18.63 14.26
CA ASP A 51 -1.12 -19.17 12.91
C ASP A 51 -1.93 -18.21 12.05
N ILE A 52 -1.23 -17.29 11.38
CA ILE A 52 -1.86 -16.31 10.49
C ILE A 52 -2.48 -16.97 9.24
N VAL A 53 -1.94 -18.10 8.79
CA VAL A 53 -2.42 -18.80 7.58
C VAL A 53 -3.78 -19.43 7.87
N SER A 54 -3.91 -20.16 8.98
CA SER A 54 -5.20 -20.71 9.42
C SER A 54 -6.21 -19.60 9.68
N PHE A 55 -5.80 -18.51 10.34
CA PHE A 55 -6.66 -17.34 10.56
C PHE A 55 -7.20 -16.76 9.24
N ILE A 56 -6.34 -16.56 8.23
CA ILE A 56 -6.77 -16.06 6.91
C ILE A 56 -7.76 -17.03 6.25
N LEU A 57 -7.53 -18.33 6.34
CA LEU A 57 -8.42 -19.34 5.75
C LEU A 57 -9.79 -19.37 6.44
N GLU A 58 -9.83 -19.27 7.77
CA GLU A 58 -11.07 -19.20 8.56
C GLU A 58 -11.88 -17.94 8.25
N HIS A 59 -11.21 -16.82 7.97
CA HIS A 59 -11.83 -15.52 7.73
C HIS A 59 -11.90 -15.13 6.24
N CYS A 60 -11.67 -16.05 5.31
CA CYS A 60 -11.47 -15.74 3.89
C CYS A 60 -12.66 -15.02 3.20
N HIS A 61 -13.85 -15.05 3.80
CA HIS A 61 -15.05 -14.40 3.30
C HIS A 61 -15.26 -12.95 3.81
N GLU A 62 -14.44 -12.48 4.75
CA GLU A 62 -14.56 -11.14 5.33
C GLU A 62 -13.25 -10.34 5.32
N LEU A 63 -12.29 -10.75 4.49
CA LEU A 63 -11.04 -10.02 4.29
C LEU A 63 -11.28 -8.74 3.47
N ASP A 64 -10.75 -7.62 3.95
CA ASP A 64 -10.60 -6.39 3.17
C ASP A 64 -9.41 -6.53 2.21
N SER A 65 -8.28 -7.02 2.72
CA SER A 65 -7.02 -7.21 1.98
C SER A 65 -6.10 -8.22 2.69
N ILE A 66 -5.08 -8.67 1.97
CA ILE A 66 -3.96 -9.47 2.48
C ILE A 66 -2.67 -8.80 2.02
N ASP A 67 -1.69 -8.74 2.91
CA ASP A 67 -0.32 -8.42 2.51
C ASP A 67 0.57 -9.65 2.61
N ILE A 68 1.50 -9.78 1.67
CA ILE A 68 2.57 -10.78 1.71
C ILE A 68 3.86 -10.05 2.06
N VAL A 69 4.46 -10.43 3.19
CA VAL A 69 5.75 -9.91 3.62
C VAL A 69 6.86 -10.80 3.04
N VAL A 70 7.76 -10.18 2.30
CA VAL A 70 8.81 -10.83 1.52
C VAL A 70 10.19 -10.26 1.88
N GLY A 71 11.22 -11.11 1.86
CA GLY A 71 12.58 -10.71 2.24
C GLY A 71 13.36 -9.97 1.16
N ASP A 72 12.99 -10.10 -0.12
CA ASP A 72 13.71 -9.50 -1.24
C ASP A 72 12.80 -9.18 -2.44
N ASP A 73 13.25 -8.27 -3.29
CA ASP A 73 12.49 -7.76 -4.44
C ASP A 73 12.35 -8.77 -5.59
N GLU A 74 13.26 -9.74 -5.72
CA GLU A 74 13.18 -10.77 -6.77
C GLU A 74 12.05 -11.76 -6.45
N LEU A 75 11.99 -12.22 -5.20
CA LEU A 75 10.90 -13.05 -4.70
C LEU A 75 9.55 -12.32 -4.84
N LYS A 76 9.48 -11.03 -4.50
CA LYS A 76 8.27 -10.21 -4.69
C LYS A 76 7.77 -10.26 -6.13
N LYS A 77 8.65 -9.99 -7.10
CA LYS A 77 8.32 -10.02 -8.53
C LYS A 77 7.84 -11.39 -8.98
N ASN A 78 8.53 -12.46 -8.54
CA ASN A 78 8.14 -13.83 -8.86
C ASN A 78 6.75 -14.20 -8.30
N ILE A 79 6.42 -13.75 -7.09
CA ILE A 79 5.09 -13.94 -6.48
C ILE A 79 4.03 -13.14 -7.25
N MET A 80 4.29 -11.88 -7.58
CA MET A 80 3.37 -11.06 -8.38
C MET A 80 3.07 -11.71 -9.73
N ASP A 81 4.07 -12.25 -10.41
CA ASP A 81 3.88 -12.91 -11.70
C ASP A 81 3.11 -14.22 -11.58
N ARG A 82 3.30 -14.98 -10.49
CA ARG A 82 2.48 -16.16 -10.18
C ARG A 82 1.02 -15.78 -9.96
N ILE A 83 0.76 -14.70 -9.22
CA ILE A 83 -0.61 -14.24 -8.94
C ILE A 83 -1.28 -13.75 -10.23
N ARG A 84 -0.61 -12.92 -11.04
CA ARG A 84 -1.13 -12.43 -12.34
C ARG A 84 -1.50 -13.56 -13.29
N LYS A 85 -0.75 -14.67 -13.28
CA LYS A 85 -1.06 -15.86 -14.09
C LYS A 85 -2.24 -16.65 -13.54
N ALA A 86 -2.50 -16.56 -12.24
CA ALA A 86 -3.55 -17.30 -11.58
C ALA A 86 -4.91 -16.58 -11.60
N THR A 87 -4.92 -15.24 -11.58
CA THR A 87 -6.14 -14.45 -11.53
C THR A 87 -5.91 -12.99 -11.94
N ASP A 88 -6.95 -12.37 -12.50
CA ASP A 88 -7.10 -10.94 -12.79
C ASP A 88 -8.09 -10.24 -11.83
N GLU A 89 -8.56 -10.93 -10.78
CA GLU A 89 -9.54 -10.41 -9.81
C GLU A 89 -8.90 -9.63 -8.65
N VAL A 90 -7.58 -9.44 -8.68
CA VAL A 90 -6.85 -8.76 -7.61
C VAL A 90 -6.12 -7.51 -8.08
N TYR A 91 -6.12 -6.50 -7.24
CA TYR A 91 -5.24 -5.34 -7.33
C TYR A 91 -4.02 -5.62 -6.47
N MET A 92 -2.83 -5.40 -7.03
CA MET A 92 -1.55 -5.61 -6.33
C MET A 92 -0.73 -4.33 -6.35
N THR A 93 -0.17 -3.98 -5.20
CA THR A 93 0.64 -2.78 -5.04
C THR A 93 1.70 -2.96 -3.95
N SER A 94 2.53 -1.93 -3.72
CA SER A 94 3.64 -1.99 -2.79
C SER A 94 3.91 -0.61 -2.20
N SER A 95 3.83 -0.45 -0.89
CA SER A 95 4.27 0.78 -0.21
C SER A 95 5.76 0.77 0.15
N ILE A 96 6.32 -0.42 0.39
CA ILE A 96 7.73 -0.65 0.73
C ILE A 96 8.26 -1.93 0.08
N SER A 97 9.58 -2.07 -0.05
CA SER A 97 10.23 -3.23 -0.68
C SER A 97 9.76 -4.57 -0.13
N GLN A 98 9.55 -4.67 1.19
CA GLN A 98 9.18 -5.92 1.87
C GLN A 98 7.70 -6.29 1.79
N LEU A 99 6.85 -5.48 1.14
CA LEU A 99 5.41 -5.67 1.17
C LEU A 99 4.82 -5.78 -0.24
N LEU A 100 4.06 -6.86 -0.46
CA LEU A 100 3.15 -7.00 -1.58
C LEU A 100 1.72 -6.93 -1.04
N GLU A 101 1.05 -5.83 -1.33
CA GLU A 101 -0.31 -5.52 -0.86
C GLU A 101 -1.31 -6.05 -1.89
N ILE A 102 -2.28 -6.85 -1.46
CA ILE A 102 -3.25 -7.53 -2.34
C ILE A 102 -4.67 -7.21 -1.88
N SER A 103 -5.48 -6.67 -2.78
CA SER A 103 -6.89 -6.33 -2.53
C SER A 103 -7.76 -6.74 -3.73
N TYR A 104 -9.07 -6.54 -3.64
CA TYR A 104 -9.96 -6.71 -4.79
C TYR A 104 -9.52 -5.79 -5.95
N LYS A 105 -9.69 -6.23 -7.21
CA LYS A 105 -9.24 -5.49 -8.42
C LYS A 105 -9.66 -4.01 -8.46
N ASP A 106 -10.80 -3.67 -7.85
CA ASP A 106 -11.33 -2.31 -7.85
C ASP A 106 -11.03 -1.52 -6.55
N ALA A 107 -10.27 -2.09 -5.61
CA ALA A 107 -10.01 -1.50 -4.29
C ALA A 107 -8.78 -0.56 -4.23
N GLY A 108 -8.27 -0.10 -5.37
CA GLY A 108 -7.11 0.81 -5.42
C GLY A 108 -7.42 2.26 -5.00
N LYS A 109 -6.39 3.03 -4.63
CA LYS A 109 -6.52 4.45 -4.22
C LYS A 109 -7.24 5.31 -5.26
N LYS A 110 -6.91 5.14 -6.55
CA LYS A 110 -7.60 5.80 -7.67
C LYS A 110 -9.10 5.54 -7.66
N SER A 111 -9.49 4.27 -7.49
CA SER A 111 -10.91 3.88 -7.47
C SER A 111 -11.64 4.53 -6.28
N GLY A 112 -11.00 4.60 -5.11
CA GLY A 112 -11.54 5.29 -3.94
C GLY A 112 -11.74 6.78 -4.17
N VAL A 113 -10.75 7.47 -4.74
CA VAL A 113 -10.86 8.91 -5.07
C VAL A 113 -11.95 9.13 -6.13
N LYS A 114 -11.98 8.31 -7.18
CA LYS A 114 -13.00 8.38 -8.24
C LYS A 114 -14.40 8.20 -7.69
N PHE A 115 -14.61 7.19 -6.84
CA PHE A 115 -15.89 6.97 -6.16
C PHE A 115 -16.31 8.21 -5.35
N LEU A 116 -15.39 8.80 -4.57
CA LEU A 116 -15.69 9.98 -3.77
C LEU A 116 -16.04 11.20 -4.64
N THR A 117 -15.31 11.43 -5.73
CA THR A 117 -15.60 12.53 -6.65
C THR A 117 -16.97 12.38 -7.31
N GLU A 118 -17.32 11.17 -7.77
CA GLU A 118 -18.62 10.89 -8.37
C GLU A 118 -19.75 11.09 -7.36
N TYR A 119 -19.57 10.63 -6.13
CA TYR A 119 -20.53 10.82 -5.04
C TYR A 119 -20.77 12.30 -4.72
N LEU A 120 -19.73 13.13 -4.79
CA LEU A 120 -19.79 14.57 -4.49
C LEU A 120 -20.17 15.43 -5.70
N GLY A 121 -20.33 14.85 -6.90
CA GLY A 121 -20.57 15.60 -8.13
C GLY A 121 -19.37 16.46 -8.56
N LEU A 122 -18.16 16.05 -8.17
CA LEU A 122 -16.89 16.68 -8.53
C LEU A 122 -16.25 15.95 -9.71
N SER A 123 -15.46 16.68 -10.51
CA SER A 123 -14.62 16.08 -11.54
C SER A 123 -13.18 15.90 -11.04
N ARG A 124 -12.36 15.16 -11.79
CA ARG A 124 -10.95 14.97 -11.42
C ARG A 124 -10.20 16.30 -11.30
N GLU A 125 -10.58 17.31 -12.07
CA GLU A 125 -10.02 18.66 -12.05
C GLU A 125 -10.20 19.36 -10.70
N ASN A 126 -11.12 18.88 -9.85
CA ASN A 126 -11.29 19.37 -8.48
C ASN A 126 -10.42 18.63 -7.45
N VAL A 127 -9.56 17.70 -7.87
CA VAL A 127 -8.76 16.87 -6.98
C VAL A 127 -7.29 17.27 -7.05
N ALA A 128 -6.70 17.50 -5.88
CA ALA A 128 -5.26 17.45 -5.67
C ALA A 128 -4.91 16.16 -4.93
N ALA A 129 -3.99 15.36 -5.47
CA ALA A 129 -3.52 14.12 -4.85
C ALA A 129 -2.04 14.23 -4.46
N PHE A 130 -1.70 13.67 -3.30
CA PHE A 130 -0.35 13.65 -2.75
C PHE A 130 0.10 12.21 -2.62
N GLY A 131 1.36 11.93 -2.96
CA GLY A 131 1.90 10.58 -2.89
C GLY A 131 3.41 10.54 -2.78
N ASP A 132 3.91 9.40 -2.33
CA ASP A 132 5.34 9.14 -2.18
C ASP A 132 5.78 7.73 -2.60
N ALA A 133 4.86 6.77 -2.69
CA ALA A 133 5.17 5.38 -3.01
C ALA A 133 4.49 4.87 -4.29
N ASP A 134 4.84 3.66 -4.72
CA ASP A 134 4.30 3.03 -5.93
C ASP A 134 2.77 2.94 -5.88
N ASN A 135 2.20 2.69 -4.68
CA ASN A 135 0.77 2.58 -4.48
C ASN A 135 -0.02 3.89 -4.67
N ASP A 136 0.65 5.03 -4.85
CA ASP A 136 0.04 6.32 -5.18
C ASP A 136 -0.05 6.60 -6.68
N THR A 137 0.70 5.86 -7.51
CA THR A 137 0.90 6.15 -8.94
C THR A 137 -0.40 6.42 -9.69
N ASP A 138 -1.33 5.46 -9.66
CA ASP A 138 -2.64 5.56 -10.33
C ASP A 138 -3.49 6.74 -9.82
N MET A 139 -3.36 7.10 -8.54
CA MET A 139 -4.11 8.21 -7.94
C MET A 139 -3.53 9.56 -8.38
N ILE A 140 -2.21 9.66 -8.44
CA ILE A 140 -1.49 10.84 -8.92
C ILE A 140 -1.82 11.13 -10.38
N GLU A 141 -1.82 10.12 -11.24
CA GLU A 141 -2.22 10.26 -12.65
C GLU A 141 -3.71 10.58 -12.82
N TYR A 142 -4.54 10.15 -11.87
CA TYR A 142 -5.98 10.40 -11.90
C TYR A 142 -6.36 11.81 -11.44
N ALA A 143 -5.61 12.44 -10.56
CA ALA A 143 -5.97 13.75 -10.02
C ALA A 143 -5.82 14.87 -11.05
N GLY A 144 -6.60 15.94 -10.90
CA GLY A 144 -6.41 17.17 -11.69
C GLY A 144 -5.06 17.84 -11.41
N VAL A 145 -4.55 17.67 -10.19
CA VAL A 145 -3.19 18.06 -9.78
C VAL A 145 -2.56 16.91 -8.98
N GLY A 146 -1.57 16.25 -9.56
CA GLY A 146 -0.76 15.22 -8.90
C GLY A 146 0.51 15.80 -8.28
N ILE A 147 0.78 15.48 -7.00
CA ILE A 147 1.88 16.06 -6.24
C ILE A 147 2.72 14.94 -5.60
N ALA A 148 4.00 14.88 -5.96
CA ALA A 148 4.95 13.97 -5.33
C ALA A 148 5.65 14.65 -4.15
N MET A 149 5.86 13.93 -3.05
CA MET A 149 6.67 14.40 -1.92
C MET A 149 8.17 14.45 -2.26
N GLU A 150 8.99 15.24 -1.54
CA GLU A 150 10.46 15.27 -1.73
C GLU A 150 11.09 13.88 -1.51
N ASN A 151 10.53 13.06 -0.62
CA ASN A 151 10.96 11.67 -0.37
C ASN A 151 10.34 10.65 -1.33
N ALA A 152 9.53 11.08 -2.29
CA ALA A 152 8.86 10.15 -3.19
C ALA A 152 9.83 9.36 -4.08
N ALA A 153 9.37 8.18 -4.49
CA ALA A 153 10.03 7.34 -5.48
C ALA A 153 10.33 8.13 -6.78
N PRO A 154 11.47 7.88 -7.46
CA PRO A 154 11.87 8.66 -8.63
C PRO A 154 10.84 8.67 -9.77
N HIS A 155 10.16 7.57 -10.05
CA HIS A 155 9.14 7.51 -11.10
C HIS A 155 7.91 8.34 -10.73
N LEU A 156 7.51 8.37 -9.46
CA LEU A 156 6.37 9.15 -8.99
C LEU A 156 6.60 10.65 -9.18
N LYS A 157 7.84 11.13 -8.95
CA LYS A 157 8.23 12.51 -9.22
C LYS A 157 8.22 12.87 -10.71
N GLN A 158 8.40 11.88 -11.60
CA GLN A 158 8.39 12.12 -13.04
C GLN A 158 6.98 12.26 -13.62
N ILE A 159 5.99 11.62 -13.00
CA ILE A 159 4.59 11.66 -13.45
C ILE A 159 3.76 12.74 -12.76
N ALA A 160 4.22 13.26 -11.61
CA ALA A 160 3.52 14.30 -10.88
C ALA A 160 3.66 15.68 -11.56
N ASP A 161 2.62 16.51 -11.47
CA ASP A 161 2.64 17.89 -11.94
C ASP A 161 3.60 18.76 -11.11
N HIS A 162 3.70 18.46 -9.81
CA HIS A 162 4.53 19.18 -8.87
C HIS A 162 5.27 18.25 -7.91
N VAL A 163 6.43 18.71 -7.44
CA VAL A 163 7.15 18.11 -6.32
C VAL A 163 7.10 19.08 -5.15
N THR A 164 6.62 18.62 -3.99
CA THR A 164 6.58 19.41 -2.75
C THR A 164 7.73 19.03 -1.80
N LEU A 165 7.78 19.65 -0.62
CA LEU A 165 8.80 19.38 0.40
C LEU A 165 8.67 17.96 0.98
N HIS A 166 9.67 17.56 1.76
CA HIS A 166 9.65 16.31 2.53
C HIS A 166 8.43 16.23 3.46
N HIS A 167 7.95 15.02 3.76
CA HIS A 167 6.85 14.83 4.72
C HIS A 167 7.16 15.44 6.09
N ASP A 168 8.41 15.31 6.57
CA ASP A 168 8.88 15.95 7.82
C ASP A 168 9.07 17.48 7.76
N LYS A 169 8.80 18.12 6.61
CA LYS A 169 8.93 19.57 6.41
C LYS A 169 7.60 20.21 6.04
N ASP A 170 6.49 19.64 6.53
CA ASP A 170 5.13 20.10 6.24
C ASP A 170 4.82 20.20 4.73
N GLY A 171 5.35 19.27 3.92
CA GLY A 171 5.24 19.34 2.46
C GLY A 171 3.80 19.41 1.94
N VAL A 172 2.86 18.75 2.61
CA VAL A 172 1.43 18.86 2.27
C VAL A 172 0.92 20.29 2.48
N ALA A 173 1.23 20.90 3.63
CA ALA A 173 0.81 22.27 3.94
C ALA A 173 1.46 23.28 3.00
N TYR A 174 2.74 23.10 2.66
CA TYR A 174 3.44 23.94 1.68
C TYR A 174 2.75 23.92 0.32
N ALA A 175 2.43 22.73 -0.21
CA ALA A 175 1.75 22.63 -1.50
C ALA A 175 0.35 23.22 -1.46
N PHE A 176 -0.41 23.00 -0.37
CA PHE A 176 -1.74 23.58 -0.21
C PHE A 176 -1.72 25.11 -0.28
N ARG A 177 -0.77 25.77 0.39
CA ARG A 177 -0.63 27.23 0.32
C ARG A 177 -0.39 27.72 -1.11
N ASN A 178 0.44 27.00 -1.87
CA ASN A 178 0.74 27.34 -3.26
C ASN A 178 -0.47 27.11 -4.20
N ILE A 179 -1.20 26.01 -4.03
CA ILE A 179 -2.34 25.67 -4.88
C ILE A 179 -3.52 26.61 -4.62
N LEU A 180 -3.78 26.94 -3.34
CA LEU A 180 -4.90 27.77 -2.95
C LEU A 180 -4.57 29.27 -2.92
N ASN A 181 -3.30 29.64 -3.14
CA ASN A 181 -2.80 31.01 -2.99
C ASN A 181 -3.11 31.62 -1.60
N ILE A 182 -2.89 30.85 -0.54
CA ILE A 182 -3.12 31.27 0.84
C ILE A 182 -1.75 31.46 1.52
N CYS A 183 -1.44 32.70 1.94
CA CYS A 183 -0.19 33.06 2.62
C CYS A 183 -0.12 32.51 4.06
#